data_AF-A0A9X4FFY1-F1
#
_entry.id   AF-A0A9X4FFY1-F1
#
_cell.length_a   1.000
_cell.length_b   1.000
_cell.length_c   1.000
_cell.angle_alpha   90.00
_cell.angle_beta   90.00
_cell.angle_gamma   90.00
#
_symmetry.space_group_name_H-M   'P 1'
#
loop_
_entity.id
_entity.type
_entity.pdbx_description
1 polymer ?
#
loop_
_entity_poly.entity_id
_entity_poly.type
_entity_poly.pdbx_seq_one_letter_code
_entity_poly.pdbx_strand_id
1 'polypeptide(L)'
;MASIRARGDKLFMDFRHHNIRCREQTLLADNPNNRRKLTKLLNQIDADIRLGCFVYSEYFPESKNASKFVKQDIQARRKKE
;
A
#
# COMPACT_ATOMS: atom_id res chain seq x y z
N MET A 1 2.40 -0.59 12.09
CA MET A 1 2.40 0.88 11.86
C MET A 1 2.92 1.14 10.46
N ALA A 2 2.07 1.68 9.60
CA ALA A 2 2.44 2.11 8.27
C ALA A 2 3.04 3.53 8.33
N SER A 3 3.96 3.88 7.42
CA SER A 3 4.58 5.19 7.38
C SER A 3 4.87 5.66 5.95
N ILE A 4 4.81 6.98 5.73
CA ILE A 4 5.32 7.61 4.50
C ILE A 4 6.74 8.08 4.75
N ARG A 5 7.67 7.65 3.90
CA ARG A 5 9.09 8.00 3.99
C ARG A 5 9.57 8.55 2.66
N ALA A 6 10.71 9.23 2.67
CA ALA A 6 11.36 9.74 1.48
C ALA A 6 12.65 8.96 1.21
N ARG A 7 12.96 8.73 -0.06
CA ARG A 7 14.24 8.20 -0.52
C ARG A 7 14.74 9.11 -1.64
N GLY A 8 15.73 9.94 -1.33
CA GLY A 8 16.04 11.11 -2.15
C GLY A 8 14.83 12.03 -2.21
N ASP A 9 14.50 12.53 -3.39
CA ASP A 9 13.39 13.47 -3.57
C ASP A 9 12.02 12.80 -3.74
N LYS A 10 11.93 11.46 -3.66
CA LYS A 10 10.69 10.72 -3.91
C LYS A 10 10.13 10.06 -2.67
N LEU A 11 8.81 10.09 -2.54
CA LEU A 11 8.09 9.44 -1.45
C LEU A 11 7.86 7.94 -1.72
N PHE A 12 7.80 7.16 -0.65
CA PHE A 12 7.39 5.76 -0.68
C PHE A 12 6.55 5.41 0.55
N MET A 13 5.67 4.44 0.39
CA MET A 13 4.86 3.85 1.46
C MET A 13 5.60 2.66 2.07
N ASP A 14 5.73 2.61 3.40
CA ASP A 14 6.34 1.51 4.14
C ASP A 14 5.33 0.95 5.14
N PHE A 15 4.79 -0.24 4.84
CA PHE A 15 3.78 -0.90 5.66
C PHE A 15 4.03 -2.41 5.71
N ARG A 16 3.20 -3.15 6.45
CA ARG A 16 3.25 -4.61 6.49
C ARG A 16 1.89 -5.18 6.13
N HIS A 17 1.90 -6.22 5.31
CA HIS A 17 0.72 -7.01 4.96
C HIS A 17 1.08 -8.49 5.07
N HIS A 18 0.31 -9.27 5.83
CA HIS A 18 0.61 -10.67 6.16
C HIS A 18 2.06 -10.92 6.61
N ASN A 19 2.55 -10.12 7.56
CA ASN A 19 3.91 -10.17 8.10
C ASN A 19 5.04 -9.88 7.08
N ILE A 20 4.71 -9.56 5.83
CA ILE A 20 5.66 -9.17 4.79
C ILE A 20 5.74 -7.65 4.76
N ARG A 21 6.96 -7.12 4.77
CA ARG A 21 7.20 -5.67 4.63
C ARG A 21 7.04 -5.25 3.18
N CYS A 22 6.15 -4.31 2.96
CA CYS A 22 5.83 -3.74 1.66
C CYS A 22 6.38 -2.32 1.60
N ARG A 23 7.29 -2.08 0.66
CA ARG A 23 7.86 -0.76 0.37
C ARG A 23 7.53 -0.38 -1.06
N GLU A 24 6.51 0.43 -1.21
CA GLU A 24 5.98 0.83 -2.51
C GLU A 24 6.43 2.24 -2.84
N GLN A 25 7.32 2.34 -3.82
CA GLN A 25 7.91 3.61 -4.25
C GLN A 25 6.95 4.36 -5.17
N THR A 26 6.90 5.69 -5.01
CA THR A 26 6.06 6.56 -5.83
C THR A 26 6.93 7.47 -6.70
N LEU A 27 6.30 8.10 -7.69
CA LEU A 27 6.92 9.17 -8.48
C LEU A 27 6.75 10.56 -7.84
N LEU A 28 6.06 10.65 -6.70
CA LEU A 28 5.74 11.92 -6.06
C LEU A 28 6.94 12.51 -5.33
N ALA A 29 7.18 13.80 -5.59
CA ALA A 29 8.20 14.56 -4.90
C ALA A 29 7.89 14.68 -3.40
N ASP A 30 8.93 14.77 -2.58
CA ASP A 30 8.83 15.00 -1.15
C ASP A 30 8.41 16.45 -0.84
N ASN A 31 7.10 16.67 -0.78
CA ASN A 31 6.51 17.94 -0.35
C ASN A 31 5.26 17.72 0.53
N PRO A 32 4.81 18.73 1.28
CA PRO A 32 3.69 18.59 2.21
C PRO A 32 2.37 18.13 1.56
N ASN A 33 2.08 18.59 0.35
CA ASN A 33 0.85 18.23 -0.36
C ASN A 33 0.84 16.73 -0.73
N ASN A 34 1.94 16.24 -1.31
CA ASN A 34 2.09 14.84 -1.68
C ASN A 34 2.12 13.92 -0.47
N ARG A 35 2.78 14.34 0.64
CA ARG A 35 2.73 13.61 1.91
C ARG A 35 1.32 13.47 2.46
N ARG A 36 0.50 14.53 2.42
CA ARG A 36 -0.90 14.48 2.85
C ARG A 36 -1.73 13.51 1.99
N LYS A 37 -1.56 13.57 0.66
CA LYS A 37 -2.22 12.64 -0.28
C LYS A 37 -1.87 11.18 0.02
N LEU A 38 -0.57 10.87 0.14
CA LEU A 38 -0.12 9.51 0.45
C LEU A 38 -0.53 9.06 1.84
N THR A 39 -0.57 9.95 2.84
CA THR A 39 -1.08 9.61 4.17
C THR A 39 -2.55 9.21 4.12
N LYS A 40 -3.39 9.93 3.36
CA LYS A 40 -4.79 9.56 3.16
C LYS A 40 -4.93 8.17 2.50
N LEU A 41 -4.15 7.93 1.44
CA LEU A 41 -4.13 6.63 0.77
C LEU A 41 -3.67 5.51 1.71
N LEU A 42 -2.63 5.75 2.50
CA LEU A 42 -2.10 4.78 3.46
C LEU A 42 -3.11 4.46 4.57
N ASN A 43 -3.84 5.46 5.04
CA ASN A 43 -4.93 5.26 6.00
C ASN A 43 -6.06 4.40 5.40
N GLN A 44 -6.39 4.57 4.12
CA GLN A 44 -7.35 3.72 3.42
C GLN A 44 -6.84 2.28 3.33
N ILE A 45 -5.58 2.08 2.95
CA ILE A 45 -4.93 0.76 2.90
C ILE A 45 -4.99 0.09 4.28
N ASP A 46 -4.63 0.80 5.35
CA ASP A 46 -4.70 0.28 6.72
C ASP A 46 -6.14 -0.06 7.16
N ALA A 47 -7.15 0.67 6.67
CA ALA A 47 -8.55 0.32 6.90
C ALA A 47 -8.95 -0.96 6.14
N ASP A 48 -8.64 -1.05 4.85
CA ASP A 48 -8.95 -2.22 4.02
C ASP A 48 -8.24 -3.49 4.53
N ILE A 49 -6.99 -3.37 5.01
CA ILE A 49 -6.25 -4.48 5.62
C ILE A 49 -6.98 -4.97 6.87
N ARG A 50 -7.47 -4.06 7.72
CA ARG A 50 -8.22 -4.42 8.94
C ARG A 50 -9.56 -5.07 8.61
N LEU A 51 -10.25 -4.60 7.57
CA LEU A 51 -11.50 -5.18 7.07
C LEU A 51 -11.26 -6.51 6.33
N GLY A 52 -10.02 -6.79 5.94
CA GLY A 52 -9.66 -7.99 5.19
C GLY A 52 -10.09 -7.95 3.72
N CYS A 53 -10.43 -6.76 3.19
CA CYS A 53 -10.80 -6.53 1.80
C CYS A 53 -9.69 -5.83 0.99
N PHE A 54 -8.49 -5.69 1.55
CA PHE A 54 -7.34 -5.13 0.85
C PHE A 54 -6.82 -6.07 -0.24
N VAL A 55 -6.98 -5.65 -1.51
CA VAL A 55 -6.44 -6.34 -2.68
C VAL A 55 -5.16 -5.64 -3.13
N TYR A 56 -4.00 -6.24 -2.89
CA TYR A 56 -2.70 -5.62 -3.12
C TYR A 56 -2.52 -5.19 -4.57
N SER A 57 -2.88 -6.07 -5.52
CA SER A 57 -2.74 -5.82 -6.96
C SER A 57 -3.62 -4.69 -7.49
N GLU A 58 -4.69 -4.30 -6.79
CA GLU A 58 -5.52 -3.15 -7.19
C GLU A 58 -4.86 -1.83 -6.81
N TYR A 59 -4.17 -1.79 -5.67
CA TYR A 59 -3.43 -0.61 -5.22
C TYR A 59 -2.07 -0.48 -5.91
N PHE A 60 -1.41 -1.60 -6.19
CA PHE A 60 -0.05 -1.66 -6.71
C PHE A 60 0.10 -2.67 -7.87
N PRO A 61 -0.56 -2.44 -9.02
CA PRO A 61 -0.63 -3.40 -10.12
C PRO A 61 0.74 -3.74 -10.74
N GLU A 62 1.65 -2.75 -10.79
CA GLU A 62 2.99 -2.92 -11.35
C GLU A 62 4.03 -3.37 -10.30
N SER A 63 3.62 -3.57 -9.05
CA SER A 63 4.56 -3.96 -8.00
C SER A 63 4.97 -5.42 -8.12
N LYS A 64 6.28 -5.66 -8.05
CA LYS A 64 6.84 -7.00 -7.91
C LYS A 64 6.38 -7.71 -6.64
N ASN A 65 5.86 -6.98 -5.64
CA ASN A 65 5.30 -7.58 -4.44
C ASN A 65 3.91 -8.18 -4.67
N ALA A 66 3.17 -7.78 -5.71
CA ALA A 66 1.82 -8.30 -5.98
C ALA A 66 1.82 -9.84 -6.14
N SER A 67 2.87 -10.41 -6.74
CA SER A 67 3.01 -11.87 -6.88
C SER A 67 3.10 -12.62 -5.54
N LYS A 68 3.51 -11.94 -4.45
CA LYS A 68 3.58 -12.52 -3.10
C LYS A 68 2.21 -12.65 -2.44
N PHE A 69 1.20 -11.94 -2.95
CA PHE A 69 -0.11 -11.80 -2.31
C PHE A 69 -1.25 -12.38 -3.15
N VAL A 70 -0.97 -13.14 -4.21
CA VAL A 70 -2.00 -13.71 -5.11
C VAL A 70 -3.11 -14.44 -4.35
N LYS A 71 -2.76 -15.26 -3.35
CA LYS A 71 -3.76 -16.00 -2.54
C LYS A 71 -4.60 -15.05 -1.68
N GLN A 72 -3.95 -14.06 -1.07
CA GLN A 72 -4.58 -13.05 -0.21
C GLN A 72 -5.50 -12.13 -1.03
N ASP A 73 -5.08 -11.72 -2.22
CA ASP A 73 -5.88 -10.93 -3.15
C ASP A 73 -7.16 -11.65 -3.55
N ILE A 74 -7.10 -12.95 -3.86
CA ILE A 74 -8.30 -13.76 -4.16
C ILE A 74 -9.24 -13.78 -2.95
N GLN A 75 -8.72 -13.94 -1.74
CA GLN A 75 -9.53 -13.95 -0.51
C GLN A 75 -10.14 -12.58 -0.21
N ALA A 76 -9.38 -11.51 -0.41
CA ALA A 76 -9.81 -10.14 -0.17
C ALA A 76 -10.90 -9.70 -1.16
N ARG A 77 -10.81 -10.10 -2.43
CA ARG A 77 -11.85 -9.82 -3.45
C ARG A 77 -13.21 -10.38 -3.04
N ARG A 78 -13.24 -11.62 -2.54
CA ARG A 78 -14.49 -12.26 -2.06
C ARG A 78 -15.13 -11.57 -0.86
N LYS A 79 -14.37 -10.79 -0.09
CA LYS A 79 -14.87 -10.01 1.05
C LYS A 79 -15.29 -8.59 0.68
N LYS A 80 -14.90 -8.15 -0.52
CA LYS A 80 -15.20 -6.82 -1.06
C LYS A 80 -16.54 -6.82 -1.81
N GLU A 81 -16.94 -7.98 -2.32
CA GLU A 81 -18.28 -8.31 -2.82
C GLU A 81 -19.28 -8.48 -1.66
#